data_AF-A0A9D9Z099-F1
#
_entry.id   AF-A0A9D9Z099-F1
#
_cell.length_a   1.000
_cell.length_b   1.000
_cell.length_c   1.000
_cell.angle_alpha   90.00
_cell.angle_beta   90.00
_cell.angle_gamma   90.00
#
_symmetry.space_group_name_H-M   'P 1'
#
loop_
_entity.id
_entity.type
_entity.pdbx_description
1 polymer ?
#
loop_
_entity_poly.entity_id
_entity_poly.type
_entity_poly.pdbx_seq_one_letter_code
_entity_poly.pdbx_strand_id
1 'polypeptide(L)'
;MKDLKRFNNSKIFASKKKSNSMFSSKIRKFDFPIFSKSMKHETKKDTNFKKYNKSILILFLSILIIFFIYFVYTGISTHKTTLYYLTPEMKIKSEKQIIPKNMNLLQITRFYFDGPINVKNFKKDIFQLMEVDNVYIDNNTFKIVLSMNSSLLFMNYDKTTQNLMAKATFDSLKNFKDLRKISKIEFFINNNILYLSYPEDK
;
A
#
# COMPACT_ATOMS: atom_id res chain seq x y z
N MET A 1 -22.81 -11.98 50.56
CA MET A 1 -21.60 -11.56 49.82
C MET A 1 -22.03 -10.45 48.87
N LYS A 2 -22.13 -9.18 49.28
CA LYS A 2 -21.08 -8.17 49.52
C LYS A 2 -20.06 -8.00 48.37
N ASP A 3 -20.25 -6.87 47.68
CA ASP A 3 -19.24 -5.94 47.16
C ASP A 3 -18.24 -6.40 46.09
N LEU A 4 -18.52 -6.00 44.84
CA LEU A 4 -17.49 -5.68 43.84
C LEU A 4 -17.58 -4.18 43.51
N LYS A 5 -17.16 -3.37 44.49
CA LYS A 5 -16.78 -1.99 44.25
C LYS A 5 -15.26 -1.93 44.08
N ARG A 6 -14.89 -1.43 42.89
CA ARG A 6 -13.98 -0.30 42.68
C ARG A 6 -12.46 -0.52 42.64
N PHE A 7 -11.90 0.20 41.65
CA PHE A 7 -10.58 0.84 41.62
C PHE A 7 -9.37 -0.09 41.49
N ASN A 8 -8.26 0.28 40.88
CA ASN A 8 -7.80 1.31 39.94
C ASN A 8 -6.30 1.00 39.86
N ASN A 9 -5.70 1.17 38.69
CA ASN A 9 -4.27 1.38 38.45
C ASN A 9 -3.27 1.12 39.59
N SER A 10 -2.32 0.21 39.36
CA SER A 10 -0.95 0.47 39.81
C SER A 10 0.09 -0.08 38.82
N LYS A 11 0.89 0.87 38.32
CA LYS A 11 2.35 0.81 38.18
C LYS A 11 2.88 -0.46 37.51
N ILE A 12 3.23 -0.38 36.22
CA ILE A 12 4.61 0.00 35.83
C ILE A 12 5.63 -0.70 36.76
N PHE A 13 5.98 -1.93 36.41
CA PHE A 13 7.27 -2.50 36.74
C PHE A 13 8.09 -2.59 35.46
N ALA A 14 8.97 -1.61 35.31
CA ALA A 14 10.05 -1.63 34.35
C ALA A 14 10.98 -2.80 34.70
N SER A 15 10.87 -3.89 33.96
CA SER A 15 11.92 -4.91 33.89
C SER A 15 13.10 -4.34 33.10
N LYS A 16 14.03 -3.71 33.83
CA LYS A 16 15.40 -3.51 33.34
C LYS A 16 16.05 -4.87 33.21
N LYS A 17 16.07 -5.45 32.01
CA LYS A 17 17.08 -6.46 31.66
C LYS A 17 18.27 -5.77 31.01
N LYS A 18 19.36 -5.77 31.79
CA LYS A 18 20.73 -5.43 31.39
C LYS A 18 21.19 -6.35 30.25
N SER A 19 21.90 -5.72 29.31
CA SER A 19 23.04 -6.21 28.53
C SER A 19 23.15 -7.72 28.28
N ASN A 20 23.19 -8.10 27.00
CA ASN A 20 24.38 -8.74 26.46
C ASN A 20 24.56 -8.35 24.98
N SER A 21 25.41 -7.34 24.82
CA SER A 21 26.20 -7.14 23.61
C SER A 21 27.00 -8.43 23.38
N MET A 22 26.55 -9.25 22.43
CA MET A 22 27.39 -10.27 21.80
C MET A 22 27.35 -10.10 20.29
N PHE A 23 27.71 -8.90 19.82
CA PHE A 23 28.26 -8.74 18.47
C PHE A 23 29.44 -7.76 18.54
N SER A 24 30.44 -8.12 19.34
CA SER A 24 31.82 -7.79 19.05
C SER A 24 32.26 -8.73 17.92
N SER A 25 31.76 -8.52 16.71
CA SER A 25 32.46 -9.00 15.53
C SER A 25 33.60 -8.02 15.31
N LYS A 26 34.71 -8.31 15.97
CA LYS A 26 36.05 -7.96 15.51
C LYS A 26 36.08 -8.34 14.02
N ILE A 27 35.81 -7.38 13.14
CA ILE A 27 35.91 -7.59 11.70
C ILE A 27 37.38 -7.96 11.50
N ARG A 28 37.64 -9.24 11.21
CA ARG A 28 38.94 -9.64 10.70
C ARG A 28 39.14 -8.78 9.46
N LYS A 29 40.14 -7.92 9.48
CA LYS A 29 40.71 -7.38 8.26
C LYS A 29 41.04 -8.60 7.42
N PHE A 30 40.26 -8.81 6.36
CA PHE A 30 40.63 -9.73 5.32
C PHE A 30 41.82 -9.04 4.64
N ASP A 31 43.02 -9.33 5.12
CA ASP A 31 44.24 -8.99 4.42
C ASP A 31 44.24 -9.86 3.16
N PHE A 32 43.70 -9.34 2.07
CA PHE A 32 43.87 -9.94 0.75
C PHE A 32 45.35 -9.77 0.38
N PRO A 33 46.15 -10.84 0.27
CA PRO A 33 47.51 -10.73 -0.23
C PRO A 33 47.43 -10.75 -1.76
N ILE A 34 46.90 -9.68 -2.33
CA ILE A 34 46.98 -9.43 -3.77
C ILE A 34 47.39 -7.97 -3.88
N PHE A 35 48.51 -7.73 -4.57
CA PHE A 35 49.26 -6.48 -4.68
C PHE A 35 50.38 -6.24 -3.64
N SER A 36 51.21 -7.25 -3.37
CA SER A 36 52.57 -7.02 -2.83
C SER A 36 53.70 -7.30 -3.83
N LYS A 37 53.40 -7.51 -5.12
CA LYS A 37 54.43 -7.32 -6.16
C LYS A 37 54.45 -5.86 -6.58
N SER A 38 55.33 -5.15 -5.91
CA SER A 38 55.88 -3.85 -6.27
C SER A 38 56.26 -3.79 -7.75
N MET A 39 55.35 -3.35 -8.60
CA MET A 39 55.73 -2.67 -9.82
C MET A 39 55.74 -1.18 -9.46
N LYS A 40 56.93 -0.70 -9.07
CA LYS A 40 57.27 0.72 -9.17
C LYS A 40 57.28 1.07 -10.65
N HIS A 41 56.10 1.18 -11.25
CA HIS A 41 55.96 2.05 -12.40
C HIS A 41 55.77 3.43 -11.82
N GLU A 42 56.79 4.26 -11.97
CA GLU A 42 56.62 5.69 -11.98
C GLU A 42 55.50 5.99 -12.99
N THR A 43 54.29 6.16 -12.46
CA THR A 43 53.19 6.71 -13.23
C THR A 43 53.60 8.14 -13.54
N LYS A 44 54.20 8.35 -14.72
CA LYS A 44 54.02 9.62 -15.42
C LYS A 44 52.54 9.88 -15.34
N LYS A 45 52.16 10.90 -14.58
CA LYS A 45 50.77 11.28 -14.35
C LYS A 45 50.18 11.56 -15.73
N ASP A 46 49.54 10.56 -16.32
CA ASP A 46 48.87 10.69 -17.61
C ASP A 46 47.72 11.68 -17.42
N THR A 47 48.00 12.93 -17.74
CA THR A 47 47.04 14.05 -17.77
C THR A 47 45.83 13.70 -18.62
N ASN A 48 46.02 12.82 -19.60
CA ASN A 48 44.97 12.28 -20.46
C ASN A 48 43.99 11.35 -19.71
N PHE A 49 44.45 10.48 -18.79
CA PHE A 49 43.57 9.57 -18.05
C PHE A 49 42.62 10.32 -17.11
N LYS A 50 43.10 11.39 -16.45
CA LYS A 50 42.24 12.28 -15.65
C LYS A 50 41.18 13.00 -16.50
N LYS A 51 41.51 13.32 -17.75
CA LYS A 51 40.58 13.99 -18.68
C LYS A 51 39.43 13.05 -19.09
N TYR A 52 39.73 11.79 -19.40
CA TYR A 52 38.72 10.78 -19.75
C TYR A 52 37.74 10.51 -18.60
N ASN A 53 38.24 10.36 -17.37
CA ASN A 53 37.37 10.14 -16.20
C ASN A 53 36.45 11.33 -15.90
N LYS A 54 36.90 12.56 -16.17
CA LYS A 54 36.05 13.76 -16.02
C LYS A 54 34.89 13.76 -17.02
N SER A 55 35.15 13.38 -18.27
CA SER A 55 34.10 13.28 -19.30
C SER A 55 33.08 12.18 -19.01
N ILE A 56 33.53 11.02 -18.54
CA ILE A 56 32.64 9.92 -18.14
C ILE A 56 31.77 10.32 -16.95
N LEU A 57 32.35 11.01 -15.96
CA LEU A 57 31.60 11.50 -14.80
C LEU A 57 30.50 12.50 -15.20
N ILE A 58 30.79 13.40 -16.13
CA ILE A 58 29.80 14.35 -16.66
C ILE A 58 28.67 13.61 -17.37
N LEU A 59 28.99 12.64 -18.23
CA LEU A 59 27.98 11.83 -18.94
C LEU A 59 27.06 11.09 -17.95
N PHE A 60 27.63 10.50 -16.91
CA PHE A 60 26.87 9.81 -15.86
C PHE A 60 25.94 10.77 -15.10
N LEU A 61 26.44 11.95 -14.72
CA LEU A 61 25.64 12.99 -14.06
C LEU A 61 24.50 13.50 -14.96
N SER A 62 24.74 13.65 -16.26
CA SER A 62 23.70 14.04 -17.23
C SER A 62 22.59 13.00 -17.32
N ILE A 63 22.92 11.70 -17.35
CA ILE A 63 21.93 10.62 -17.36
C ILE A 63 21.12 10.60 -16.06
N LEU A 64 21.77 10.78 -14.90
CA LEU A 64 21.09 10.87 -13.60
C LEU A 64 20.10 12.03 -13.53
N ILE A 65 20.45 13.19 -14.08
CA ILE A 65 19.56 14.36 -14.13
C ILE A 65 18.37 14.08 -15.05
N ILE A 66 18.58 13.50 -16.24
CA ILE A 66 17.49 13.14 -17.15
C ILE A 66 16.58 12.10 -16.49
N PHE A 67 17.14 11.10 -15.82
CA PHE A 67 16.38 10.10 -15.07
C PHE A 67 15.58 10.74 -13.93
N PHE A 68 16.16 11.68 -13.18
CA PHE A 68 15.47 12.40 -12.11
C PHE A 68 14.34 13.29 -12.65
N ILE A 69 14.59 14.05 -13.72
CA ILE A 69 13.56 14.86 -14.38
C ILE A 69 12.46 13.95 -14.92
N TYR A 70 12.82 12.84 -15.57
CA TYR A 70 11.86 11.84 -16.02
C TYR A 70 11.07 11.27 -14.83
N PHE A 71 11.71 10.95 -13.71
CA PHE A 71 11.07 10.45 -12.49
C PHE A 71 10.15 11.48 -11.81
N VAL A 72 10.51 12.77 -11.83
CA VAL A 72 9.69 13.87 -11.30
C VAL A 72 8.54 14.21 -12.26
N TYR A 73 8.78 14.14 -13.57
CA TYR A 73 7.79 14.42 -14.62
C TYR A 73 6.77 13.27 -14.75
N THR A 74 7.25 12.01 -14.74
CA THR A 74 6.41 10.83 -14.49
C THR A 74 5.95 10.74 -13.04
N GLY A 75 6.48 11.62 -12.19
CA GLY A 75 6.22 11.69 -10.76
C GLY A 75 4.75 11.59 -10.52
N ILE A 76 4.39 10.70 -9.59
CA ILE A 76 3.04 10.24 -9.29
C ILE A 76 2.12 11.45 -9.25
N SER A 77 1.45 11.72 -10.38
CA SER A 77 0.41 12.73 -10.43
C SER A 77 -0.60 12.28 -9.40
N THR A 78 -0.82 13.06 -8.36
CA THR A 78 -1.76 12.71 -7.31
C THR A 78 -3.02 13.55 -7.45
N HIS A 79 -4.13 13.04 -6.94
CA HIS A 79 -5.36 13.80 -6.81
C HIS A 79 -6.03 13.51 -5.47
N LYS A 80 -6.87 14.44 -5.01
CA LYS A 80 -7.67 14.26 -3.81
C LYS A 80 -8.95 13.53 -4.18
N THR A 81 -9.23 12.43 -3.50
CA THR A 81 -10.48 11.68 -3.58
C THR A 81 -11.11 11.58 -2.19
N THR A 82 -12.39 11.23 -2.14
CA THR A 82 -13.09 10.91 -0.90
C THR A 82 -13.34 9.41 -0.88
N LEU A 83 -12.84 8.73 0.16
CA LEU A 83 -13.15 7.31 0.40
C LEU A 83 -14.22 7.19 1.47
N TYR A 84 -15.20 6.34 1.21
CA TYR A 84 -16.29 5.99 2.11
C TYR A 84 -16.03 4.61 2.70
N TYR A 85 -16.01 4.46 4.01
CA TYR A 85 -15.67 3.21 4.67
C TYR A 85 -16.65 2.90 5.81
N LEU A 86 -16.81 1.62 6.12
CA LEU A 86 -17.66 1.16 7.21
C LEU A 86 -16.89 1.22 8.53
N THR A 87 -17.49 1.81 9.56
CA THR A 87 -16.96 1.79 10.92
C THR A 87 -17.39 0.52 11.67
N PRO A 88 -16.76 0.20 12.82
CA PRO A 88 -17.18 -0.91 13.67
C PRO A 88 -18.63 -0.82 14.16
N GLU A 89 -19.19 0.38 14.19
CA GLU A 89 -20.59 0.64 14.57
C GLU A 89 -21.56 0.48 13.38
N MET A 90 -21.10 -0.12 12.27
CA MET A 90 -21.87 -0.27 11.02
C MET A 90 -22.38 1.06 10.46
N LYS A 91 -21.57 2.13 10.57
CA LYS A 91 -21.86 3.44 9.98
C LYS A 91 -20.88 3.74 8.86
N ILE A 92 -21.37 4.26 7.74
CA ILE A 92 -20.51 4.75 6.67
C ILE A 92 -19.95 6.11 7.05
N LYS A 93 -18.63 6.25 7.02
CA LYS A 93 -17.91 7.52 7.17
C LYS A 93 -17.10 7.81 5.91
N SER A 94 -16.72 9.06 5.70
CA SER A 94 -15.92 9.49 4.57
C SER A 94 -14.63 10.17 5.02
N GLU A 95 -13.52 9.90 4.36
CA GLU A 95 -12.22 10.55 4.60
C GLU A 95 -11.60 11.02 3.28
N LYS A 96 -11.06 12.24 3.26
CA LYS A 96 -10.34 12.77 2.09
C LYS A 96 -8.92 12.20 2.05
N GLN A 97 -8.52 11.70 0.90
CA GLN A 97 -7.20 11.09 0.72
C GLN A 97 -6.55 11.50 -0.60
N ILE A 98 -5.22 11.51 -0.57
CA ILE A 98 -4.40 11.79 -1.74
C ILE A 98 -4.02 10.45 -2.36
N ILE A 99 -4.39 10.26 -3.63
CA ILE A 99 -4.14 9.02 -4.36
C ILE A 99 -3.40 9.26 -5.68
N PRO A 100 -2.51 8.34 -6.09
CA PRO A 100 -2.01 8.27 -7.46
C PRO A 100 -3.12 8.36 -8.51
N LYS A 101 -2.91 9.17 -9.54
CA LYS A 101 -3.84 9.39 -10.67
C LYS A 101 -3.79 8.23 -11.67
N ASN A 102 -2.64 7.57 -11.79
CA ASN A 102 -2.40 6.51 -12.78
C ASN A 102 -2.60 5.11 -12.16
N MET A 103 -3.67 4.93 -11.39
CA MET A 103 -4.03 3.58 -10.91
C MET A 103 -4.90 2.88 -11.95
N ASN A 104 -4.62 1.60 -12.20
CA ASN A 104 -5.58 0.76 -12.91
C ASN A 104 -6.77 0.43 -11.99
N LEU A 105 -7.85 -0.12 -12.57
CA LEU A 105 -9.07 -0.43 -11.82
C LEU A 105 -8.82 -1.34 -10.62
N LEU A 106 -7.97 -2.36 -10.79
CA LEU A 106 -7.66 -3.32 -9.74
C LEU A 106 -6.93 -2.66 -8.57
N GLN A 107 -6.00 -1.75 -8.87
CA GLN A 107 -5.29 -0.95 -7.86
C GLN A 107 -6.24 -0.02 -7.11
N ILE A 108 -7.18 0.63 -7.80
CA ILE A 108 -8.21 1.47 -7.18
C ILE A 108 -9.05 0.66 -6.19
N THR A 109 -9.51 -0.51 -6.62
CA THR A 109 -10.34 -1.38 -5.78
C THR A 109 -9.56 -1.95 -4.60
N ARG A 110 -8.31 -2.38 -4.79
CA ARG A 110 -7.46 -2.85 -3.68
C ARG A 110 -7.18 -1.73 -2.67
N PHE A 111 -6.87 -0.53 -3.16
CA PHE A 111 -6.68 0.64 -2.30
C PHE A 111 -7.93 0.95 -1.45
N TYR A 112 -9.12 0.76 -2.01
CA TYR A 112 -10.36 0.88 -1.25
C TYR A 112 -10.43 -0.15 -0.10
N PHE A 113 -10.11 -1.41 -0.37
CA PHE A 113 -10.14 -2.48 0.63
C PHE A 113 -9.06 -2.34 1.71
N ASP A 114 -7.91 -1.78 1.36
CA ASP A 114 -6.88 -1.39 2.33
C ASP A 114 -7.39 -0.31 3.31
N GLY A 115 -8.38 0.47 2.88
CA GLY A 115 -9.04 1.49 3.66
C GLY A 115 -8.23 2.79 3.81
N PRO A 116 -8.75 3.74 4.60
CA PRO A 116 -8.13 5.06 4.72
C PRO A 116 -6.82 5.06 5.51
N ILE A 117 -5.73 5.51 4.88
CA ILE A 117 -4.37 5.50 5.44
C ILE A 117 -4.27 6.28 6.77
N ASN A 118 -5.00 7.39 6.89
CA ASN A 118 -4.86 8.34 8.00
C ASN A 118 -5.73 8.04 9.23
N VAL A 119 -6.55 6.99 9.19
CA VAL A 119 -7.51 6.72 10.27
C VAL A 119 -6.90 5.71 11.24
N LYS A 120 -6.30 6.23 12.33
CA LYS A 120 -5.61 5.43 13.39
C LYS A 120 -6.46 4.30 14.00
N ASN A 121 -7.79 4.44 13.97
CA ASN A 121 -8.74 3.47 14.51
C ASN A 121 -9.65 2.88 13.41
N PHE A 122 -9.22 2.89 12.15
CA PHE A 122 -9.87 2.09 11.14
C PHE A 122 -9.67 0.65 11.57
N LYS A 123 -10.72 0.02 12.11
CA LYS A 123 -10.65 -1.40 12.43
C LYS A 123 -10.45 -2.12 11.11
N LYS A 124 -9.24 -2.64 11.00
CA LYS A 124 -8.70 -3.47 9.94
C LYS A 124 -9.55 -4.72 9.65
N ASP A 125 -10.47 -5.05 10.54
CA ASP A 125 -11.16 -6.34 10.59
C ASP A 125 -12.17 -6.59 9.45
N ILE A 126 -12.76 -5.55 8.84
CA ILE A 126 -13.86 -5.75 7.87
C ILE A 126 -13.37 -5.77 6.41
N PHE A 127 -12.49 -4.83 6.03
CA PHE A 127 -12.08 -4.68 4.63
C PHE A 127 -10.64 -5.13 4.34
N GLN A 128 -9.72 -5.14 5.32
CA GLN A 128 -8.30 -5.42 5.04
C GLN A 128 -8.03 -6.89 4.67
N LEU A 129 -8.98 -7.79 4.96
CA LEU A 129 -8.91 -9.21 4.59
C LEU A 129 -9.60 -9.50 3.25
N MET A 130 -10.10 -8.47 2.56
CA MET A 130 -10.72 -8.61 1.26
C MET A 130 -9.68 -8.46 0.16
N GLU A 131 -9.29 -9.58 -0.41
CA GLU A 131 -8.48 -9.69 -1.60
C GLU A 131 -9.39 -9.76 -2.83
N VAL A 132 -8.94 -9.07 -3.87
CA VAL A 132 -9.65 -8.97 -5.16
C VAL A 132 -8.76 -9.59 -6.22
N ASP A 133 -9.31 -10.61 -6.87
CA ASP A 133 -8.63 -11.35 -7.95
C ASP A 133 -8.70 -10.55 -9.25
N ASN A 134 -9.87 -10.00 -9.56
CA ASN A 134 -10.09 -9.28 -10.80
C ASN A 134 -11.19 -8.21 -10.68
N VAL A 135 -11.12 -7.20 -11.54
CA VAL A 135 -12.17 -6.19 -11.72
C VAL A 135 -12.32 -5.83 -13.19
N TYR A 136 -13.54 -5.54 -13.61
CA TYR A 136 -13.82 -5.08 -14.97
C TYR A 136 -15.13 -4.29 -15.01
N ILE A 137 -15.32 -3.53 -16.09
CA ILE A 137 -16.52 -2.74 -16.30
C ILE A 137 -17.25 -3.30 -17.51
N ASP A 138 -18.54 -3.56 -17.35
CA ASP A 138 -19.42 -4.07 -18.40
C ASP A 138 -20.77 -3.34 -18.28
N ASN A 139 -21.23 -2.71 -19.36
CA ASN A 139 -22.50 -1.97 -19.40
C ASN A 139 -22.74 -0.98 -18.23
N ASN A 140 -21.74 -0.16 -17.89
CA ASN A 140 -21.74 0.75 -16.72
C ASN A 140 -21.84 0.06 -15.35
N THR A 141 -21.69 -1.26 -15.31
CA THR A 141 -21.61 -2.03 -14.07
C THR A 141 -20.14 -2.35 -13.76
N PHE A 142 -19.71 -2.00 -12.56
CA PHE A 142 -18.36 -2.29 -12.07
C PHE A 142 -18.36 -3.63 -11.35
N LYS A 143 -17.74 -4.64 -11.96
CA LYS A 143 -17.74 -6.03 -11.50
C LYS A 143 -16.47 -6.29 -10.67
N ILE A 144 -16.64 -6.78 -9.45
CA ILE A 144 -15.57 -7.07 -8.49
C ILE A 144 -15.56 -8.57 -8.22
N VAL A 145 -14.47 -9.24 -8.56
CA VAL A 145 -14.28 -10.67 -8.29
C VAL A 145 -13.41 -10.81 -7.04
N LEU A 146 -14.03 -11.25 -5.95
CA LEU A 146 -13.33 -11.49 -4.69
C LEU A 146 -12.56 -12.82 -4.75
N SER A 147 -11.43 -12.89 -4.04
CA SER A 147 -10.72 -14.17 -3.86
C SER A 147 -11.59 -15.15 -3.07
N MET A 148 -11.27 -16.45 -3.12
CA MET A 148 -12.02 -17.49 -2.39
C MET A 148 -12.15 -17.16 -0.89
N ASN A 149 -11.04 -16.81 -0.23
CA ASN A 149 -11.04 -16.52 1.20
C ASN A 149 -11.89 -15.29 1.54
N SER A 150 -11.78 -14.25 0.72
CA SER A 150 -12.53 -13.00 0.89
C SER A 150 -14.00 -13.17 0.56
N SER A 151 -14.32 -14.04 -0.39
CA SER A 151 -15.70 -14.45 -0.68
C SER A 151 -16.33 -15.15 0.52
N LEU A 152 -15.66 -16.13 1.12
CA LEU A 152 -16.14 -16.82 2.33
C LEU A 152 -16.34 -15.84 3.49
N LEU A 153 -15.40 -14.91 3.68
CA LEU A 153 -15.53 -13.85 4.67
C LEU A 153 -16.74 -12.95 4.38
N PHE A 154 -16.92 -12.54 3.13
CA PHE A 154 -18.02 -11.68 2.71
C PHE A 154 -19.38 -12.35 2.95
N MET A 155 -19.48 -13.64 2.63
CA MET A 155 -20.67 -14.46 2.86
C MET A 155 -21.01 -14.65 4.33
N ASN A 156 -20.02 -14.61 5.23
CA ASN A 156 -20.22 -14.76 6.67
C ASN A 156 -20.78 -13.48 7.34
N TYR A 157 -20.73 -12.32 6.68
CA TYR A 157 -21.40 -11.12 7.17
C TYR A 157 -22.91 -11.21 6.93
N ASP A 158 -23.71 -10.55 7.78
CA ASP A 158 -25.14 -10.43 7.53
C ASP A 158 -25.43 -9.54 6.31
N LYS A 159 -26.64 -9.69 5.73
CA LYS A 159 -27.05 -8.97 4.52
C LYS A 159 -27.00 -7.44 4.68
N THR A 160 -27.24 -6.93 5.89
CA THR A 160 -27.18 -5.48 6.16
C THR A 160 -25.75 -4.99 6.05
N THR A 161 -24.80 -5.69 6.67
CA THR A 161 -23.37 -5.38 6.57
C THR A 161 -22.89 -5.50 5.13
N GLN A 162 -23.26 -6.56 4.41
CA GLN A 162 -22.90 -6.73 2.99
C GLN A 162 -23.39 -5.55 2.13
N ASN A 163 -24.64 -5.11 2.33
CA ASN A 163 -25.21 -3.96 1.61
C ASN A 163 -24.52 -2.64 1.97
N LEU A 164 -24.14 -2.45 3.24
CA LEU A 164 -23.38 -1.27 3.66
C LEU A 164 -21.96 -1.25 3.08
N MET A 165 -21.31 -2.42 3.00
CA MET A 165 -20.00 -2.56 2.34
C MET A 165 -20.11 -2.26 0.85
N ALA A 166 -21.11 -2.79 0.17
CA ALA A 166 -21.37 -2.51 -1.24
C ALA A 166 -21.64 -1.02 -1.48
N LYS A 167 -22.49 -0.40 -0.65
CA LYS A 167 -22.76 1.04 -0.72
C LYS A 167 -21.49 1.87 -0.54
N ALA A 168 -20.69 1.59 0.49
CA ALA A 168 -19.46 2.31 0.75
C ALA A 168 -18.44 2.15 -0.39
N THR A 169 -18.39 0.95 -1.00
CA THR A 169 -17.55 0.67 -2.17
C THR A 169 -18.01 1.51 -3.37
N PHE A 170 -19.31 1.46 -3.68
CA PHE A 170 -19.90 2.20 -4.80
C PHE A 170 -19.70 3.71 -4.67
N ASP A 171 -20.01 4.27 -3.50
CA ASP A 171 -19.86 5.70 -3.23
C ASP A 171 -18.39 6.13 -3.36
N SER A 172 -17.44 5.29 -2.93
CA SER A 172 -16.00 5.55 -3.09
C SER A 172 -15.57 5.53 -4.55
N LEU A 173 -15.94 4.49 -5.29
CA LEU A 173 -15.56 4.33 -6.70
C LEU A 173 -16.08 5.51 -7.55
N LYS A 174 -17.28 6.03 -7.26
CA LYS A 174 -17.82 7.22 -7.95
C LYS A 174 -17.00 8.50 -7.79
N ASN A 175 -16.13 8.59 -6.78
CA ASN A 175 -15.25 9.76 -6.62
C ASN A 175 -14.08 9.75 -7.60
N PHE A 176 -13.75 8.60 -8.21
CA PHE A 176 -12.73 8.49 -9.24
C PHE A 176 -13.28 8.99 -10.57
N LYS A 177 -12.53 9.86 -11.25
CA LYS A 177 -12.97 10.54 -12.48
C LYS A 177 -13.48 9.56 -13.54
N ASP A 178 -12.75 8.46 -13.73
CA ASP A 178 -13.04 7.48 -14.78
C ASP A 178 -14.22 6.55 -14.44
N LEU A 179 -14.62 6.54 -13.17
CA LEU A 179 -15.69 5.67 -12.65
C LEU A 179 -16.99 6.42 -12.35
N ARG A 180 -17.07 7.73 -12.63
CA ARG A 180 -18.31 8.51 -12.38
C ARG A 180 -19.54 8.01 -13.14
N LYS A 181 -19.32 7.35 -14.28
CA LYS A 181 -20.38 6.85 -15.16
C LYS A 181 -20.95 5.50 -14.71
N ILE A 182 -20.32 4.82 -13.74
CA ILE A 182 -20.83 3.54 -13.27
C ILE A 182 -22.17 3.76 -12.57
N SER A 183 -23.17 2.96 -12.95
CA SER A 183 -24.51 2.99 -12.37
C SER A 183 -24.66 1.98 -11.24
N LYS A 184 -23.86 0.91 -11.27
CA LYS A 184 -23.98 -0.26 -10.40
C LYS A 184 -22.62 -0.90 -10.13
N ILE A 185 -22.50 -1.58 -9.01
CA ILE A 185 -21.42 -2.52 -8.72
C ILE A 185 -21.99 -3.91 -8.49
N GLU A 186 -21.20 -4.92 -8.82
CA GLU A 186 -21.55 -6.33 -8.64
C GLU A 186 -20.37 -7.07 -8.02
N PHE A 187 -20.63 -7.83 -6.96
CA PHE A 187 -19.67 -8.71 -6.33
C PHE A 187 -19.87 -10.14 -6.83
N PHE A 188 -18.78 -10.73 -7.32
CA PHE A 188 -18.73 -12.10 -7.80
C PHE A 188 -17.87 -12.96 -6.88
N ILE A 189 -18.30 -14.20 -6.70
CA ILE A 189 -17.62 -15.23 -5.90
C ILE A 189 -17.28 -16.42 -6.80
N ASN A 190 -16.14 -17.08 -6.55
CA ASN A 190 -15.72 -18.32 -7.23
C ASN A 190 -15.84 -18.29 -8.75
N ASN A 191 -15.16 -17.34 -9.40
CA ASN A 191 -15.10 -17.26 -10.85
C ASN A 191 -16.49 -17.21 -11.53
N ASN A 192 -17.37 -16.28 -11.08
CA ASN A 192 -18.51 -15.69 -11.82
C ASN A 192 -19.92 -15.92 -11.25
N ILE A 193 -20.09 -16.39 -10.00
CA ILE A 193 -21.43 -16.35 -9.39
C ILE A 193 -21.67 -14.94 -8.87
N LEU A 194 -22.62 -14.22 -9.48
CA LEU A 194 -23.10 -12.94 -8.95
C LEU A 194 -23.68 -13.20 -7.55
N TYR A 195 -23.09 -12.56 -6.56
CA TYR A 195 -23.50 -12.71 -5.17
C TYR A 195 -24.31 -11.51 -4.69
N LEU A 196 -23.84 -10.30 -5.01
CA LEU A 196 -24.50 -9.06 -4.59
C LEU A 196 -24.41 -7.99 -5.67
N SER A 197 -25.51 -7.28 -5.88
CA SER A 197 -25.59 -6.09 -6.72
C SER A 197 -25.92 -4.87 -5.88
N TYR A 198 -25.27 -3.73 -6.15
CA TYR A 198 -25.63 -2.46 -5.54
C TYR A 198 -25.56 -1.28 -6.54
N PRO A 199 -26.62 -0.46 -6.67
CA PRO A 199 -27.95 -0.67 -6.10
C PRO A 199 -28.58 -1.98 -6.59
N GLU A 200 -29.53 -2.54 -5.81
CA GLU A 200 -30.31 -3.71 -6.23
C GLU A 200 -31.21 -3.31 -7.43
N ASP A 201 -31.35 -4.20 -8.42
CA ASP A 201 -32.34 -4.00 -9.47
C ASP A 201 -33.74 -4.07 -8.83
N LYS A 202 -34.66 -3.20 -9.28
CA LYS A 202 -36.03 -3.16 -8.75
C LYS A 202 -36.82 -4.42 -9.08
#